data_AF-A0A662HTV1-F1
#
_entry.id   AF-A0A662HTV1-F1
#
_cell.length_a   1.000
_cell.length_b   1.000
_cell.length_c   1.000
_cell.angle_alpha   90.00
_cell.angle_beta   90.00
_cell.angle_gamma   90.00
#
_symmetry.space_group_name_H-M   'P 1'
#
loop_
_entity.id
_entity.type
_entity.pdbx_description
1 polymer ?
#
loop_
_entity_poly.entity_id
_entity_poly.type
_entity_poly.pdbx_seq_one_letter_code
_entity_poly.pdbx_strand_id
1 'polypeptide(L)'
;MTSDTVDVEESRTIDVEETLSEEELEEKIKEEVGEGEEIVEEEGKEIKYKPPKPSLGREEAKLLKIRNKMNSYRPRFIRMNSWYLKRLEDVWRSPNRSLDNKIRLEKKGYPAKVKVGYRGPKAVRGMHPSGFREVLVYNASQLEGLDPSKYAIRISSTVGRRKRGEIIKKAMELGLRILNLGGAGYE
;
A
#
# COMPACT_ATOMS: atom_id res chain seq x y z
N MET A 1 -6.31 93.05 -26.90
CA MET A 1 -5.04 93.74 -27.18
C MET A 1 -4.21 93.74 -25.93
N THR A 2 -3.29 92.79 -25.82
CA THR A 2 -2.04 92.83 -25.03
C THR A 2 -1.23 91.68 -25.59
N SER A 3 -0.14 92.02 -26.26
CA SER A 3 0.79 91.08 -26.90
C SER A 3 1.96 90.77 -25.94
N ASP A 4 2.96 90.10 -26.51
CA ASP A 4 4.34 89.94 -26.04
C ASP A 4 4.56 88.62 -25.25
N THR A 5 5.29 87.62 -25.76
CA THR A 5 6.71 87.60 -26.23
C THR A 5 7.61 87.82 -25.01
N VAL A 6 8.35 86.85 -24.45
CA VAL A 6 9.55 86.12 -24.96
C VAL A 6 9.71 84.76 -24.23
N ASP A 7 10.67 83.84 -24.49
CA ASP A 7 11.25 83.20 -25.70
C ASP A 7 12.28 82.11 -25.25
N VAL A 8 12.68 81.15 -26.12
CA VAL A 8 14.03 80.46 -26.15
C VAL A 8 14.38 79.49 -24.96
N GLU A 9 15.03 78.31 -25.08
CA GLU A 9 15.74 77.58 -26.15
C GLU A 9 15.81 76.04 -25.91
N GLU A 10 16.06 75.30 -27.00
CA GLU A 10 16.86 74.07 -27.18
C GLU A 10 16.91 72.86 -26.20
N SER A 11 16.45 71.72 -26.75
CA SER A 11 17.12 70.41 -26.87
C SER A 11 17.84 69.76 -25.68
N ARG A 12 17.41 68.52 -25.38
CA ARG A 12 18.34 67.38 -25.24
C ARG A 12 17.79 66.17 -26.02
N THR A 13 18.44 65.85 -27.12
CA THR A 13 18.35 64.51 -27.71
C THR A 13 19.08 63.52 -26.81
N ILE A 14 18.44 62.38 -26.54
CA ILE A 14 19.11 61.13 -26.23
C ILE A 14 18.50 60.13 -27.21
N ASP A 15 19.34 59.55 -28.04
CA ASP A 15 18.97 58.67 -29.14
C ASP A 15 18.59 57.25 -28.67
N VAL A 16 18.40 56.36 -29.66
CA VAL A 16 18.54 54.90 -29.60
C VAL A 16 17.24 54.06 -29.56
N GLU A 17 16.79 53.76 -30.79
CA GLU A 17 16.42 52.44 -31.35
C GLU A 17 15.05 51.77 -31.07
N GLU A 18 14.33 51.63 -32.19
CA GLU A 18 13.53 50.48 -32.65
C GLU A 18 12.61 49.71 -31.67
N THR A 19 11.32 50.04 -31.76
CA THR A 19 10.25 49.07 -31.50
C THR A 19 10.26 47.99 -32.58
N LEU A 20 10.72 46.79 -32.22
CA LEU A 20 10.64 45.59 -33.06
C LEU A 20 9.20 45.32 -33.52
N SER A 21 9.07 44.76 -34.72
CA SER A 21 7.81 44.48 -35.40
C SER A 21 6.99 43.39 -34.69
N GLU A 22 5.67 43.38 -34.94
CA GLU A 22 4.77 42.35 -34.39
C GLU A 22 5.15 40.94 -34.88
N GLU A 23 5.76 40.82 -36.07
CA GLU A 23 6.30 39.57 -36.63
C GLU A 23 7.49 39.04 -35.80
N GLU A 24 8.39 39.92 -35.34
CA GLU A 24 9.52 39.54 -34.47
C GLU A 24 9.05 39.14 -33.06
N LEU A 25 7.92 39.67 -32.58
CA LEU A 25 7.28 39.19 -31.34
C LEU A 25 6.62 37.82 -31.53
N GLU A 26 6.01 37.55 -32.68
CA GLU A 26 5.46 36.22 -33.01
C GLU A 26 6.55 35.15 -33.19
N GLU A 27 7.70 35.49 -33.80
CA GLU A 27 8.86 34.59 -33.86
C GLU A 27 9.42 34.30 -32.47
N LYS A 28 9.53 35.32 -31.60
CA LYS A 28 9.99 35.16 -30.21
C LYS A 28 9.04 34.31 -29.36
N ILE A 29 7.73 34.45 -29.56
CA ILE A 29 6.71 33.59 -28.94
C ILE A 29 6.80 32.16 -29.48
N LYS A 30 7.10 31.96 -30.77
CA LYS A 30 7.38 30.62 -31.33
C LYS A 30 8.67 30.00 -30.79
N GLU A 31 9.68 30.80 -30.48
CA GLU A 31 10.94 30.34 -29.89
C GLU A 31 10.72 29.95 -28.42
N GLU A 32 10.05 30.79 -27.60
CA GLU A 32 9.67 30.46 -26.21
C GLU A 32 8.67 29.29 -26.10
N VAL A 33 7.77 29.11 -27.07
CA VAL A 33 6.87 27.94 -27.15
C VAL A 33 7.57 26.72 -27.79
N GLY A 34 8.67 26.94 -28.50
CA GLY A 34 9.54 25.91 -29.08
C GLY A 34 10.46 25.24 -28.04
N GLU A 35 10.84 25.97 -26.98
CA GLU A 35 11.55 25.43 -25.80
C GLU A 35 10.55 25.02 -24.69
N GLY A 36 9.47 24.33 -25.09
CA GLY A 36 8.27 24.13 -24.26
C GLY A 36 7.86 22.67 -23.97
N GLU A 37 8.64 21.67 -24.37
CA GLU A 37 8.42 20.28 -23.92
C GLU A 37 9.72 19.44 -23.94
N GLU A 38 10.75 19.92 -23.23
CA GLU A 38 11.74 18.98 -22.69
C GLU A 38 10.98 17.98 -21.80
N ILE A 39 11.03 16.70 -22.19
CA ILE A 39 10.68 15.61 -21.29
C ILE A 39 11.82 15.53 -20.27
N VAL A 40 11.77 16.41 -19.28
CA VAL A 40 12.64 16.33 -18.11
C VAL A 40 12.23 15.06 -17.37
N GLU A 41 13.01 14.01 -17.56
CA GLU A 41 12.93 12.82 -16.73
C GLU A 41 13.13 13.28 -15.27
N GLU A 42 12.05 13.29 -14.47
CA GLU A 42 12.15 13.42 -13.01
C GLU A 42 12.75 12.14 -12.41
N GLU A 43 13.99 11.85 -12.79
CA GLU A 43 14.81 10.83 -12.18
C GLU A 43 14.95 11.13 -10.67
N GLY A 44 14.76 10.10 -9.85
CA GLY A 44 15.18 10.16 -8.45
C GLY A 44 14.21 10.78 -7.45
N LYS A 45 12.91 10.97 -7.76
CA LYS A 45 11.89 11.05 -6.69
C LYS A 45 11.80 9.69 -5.97
N GLU A 46 12.63 9.52 -4.94
CA GLU A 46 12.64 8.34 -4.05
C GLU A 46 11.22 8.11 -3.50
N ILE A 47 10.49 7.15 -4.08
CA ILE A 47 9.09 6.88 -3.73
C ILE A 47 9.04 6.20 -2.37
N LYS A 48 9.13 7.01 -1.31
CA LYS A 48 9.03 6.58 0.08
C LYS A 48 7.66 5.96 0.34
N TYR A 49 7.58 4.64 0.19
CA TYR A 49 6.36 3.86 0.35
C TYR A 49 5.79 3.99 1.77
N LYS A 50 4.86 4.93 1.93
CA LYS A 50 4.07 5.09 3.16
C LYS A 50 2.89 4.13 3.09
N PRO A 51 2.92 2.99 3.84
CA PRO A 51 1.88 1.99 3.69
C PRO A 51 0.53 2.55 4.17
N PRO A 52 -0.56 2.38 3.40
CA PRO A 52 -1.83 2.95 3.77
C PRO A 52 -2.38 2.30 5.05
N LYS A 53 -3.24 3.05 5.74
CA LYS A 53 -3.97 2.59 6.94
C LYS A 53 -5.37 2.15 6.52
N PRO A 54 -5.94 1.08 7.11
CA PRO A 54 -7.29 0.65 6.76
C PRO A 54 -8.34 1.62 7.32
N SER A 55 -9.42 1.81 6.58
CA SER A 55 -10.65 2.41 7.11
C SER A 55 -11.49 1.31 7.74
N LEU A 56 -11.55 1.30 9.08
CA LEU A 56 -12.30 0.32 9.87
C LEU A 56 -13.41 1.02 10.67
N GLY A 57 -14.59 0.39 10.73
CA GLY A 57 -15.63 0.81 11.64
C GLY A 57 -15.22 0.69 13.11
N ARG A 58 -15.77 1.55 13.98
CA ARG A 58 -15.53 1.52 15.44
C ARG A 58 -15.78 0.12 16.04
N GLU A 59 -16.81 -0.57 15.55
CA GLU A 59 -17.16 -1.92 15.95
C GLU A 59 -16.14 -2.96 15.45
N GLU A 60 -15.73 -2.90 14.19
CA GLU A 60 -14.72 -3.81 13.63
C GLU A 60 -13.38 -3.66 14.36
N ALA A 61 -12.95 -2.44 14.64
CA ALA A 61 -11.75 -2.17 15.44
C ALA A 61 -11.85 -2.74 16.88
N LYS A 62 -13.03 -2.64 17.51
CA LYS A 62 -13.31 -3.26 18.83
C LYS A 62 -13.26 -4.79 18.75
N LEU A 63 -13.90 -5.38 17.75
CA LEU A 63 -13.91 -6.83 17.52
C LEU A 63 -12.52 -7.37 17.18
N LEU A 64 -11.69 -6.62 16.44
CA LEU A 64 -10.32 -6.98 16.10
C LEU A 64 -9.43 -7.03 17.35
N LYS A 65 -9.56 -6.05 18.26
CA LYS A 65 -8.89 -6.08 19.58
C LYS A 65 -9.32 -7.29 20.41
N ILE A 66 -10.62 -7.55 20.50
CA ILE A 66 -11.19 -8.72 21.21
C ILE A 66 -10.68 -10.04 20.59
N ARG A 67 -10.63 -10.14 19.27
CA ARG A 67 -10.07 -11.28 18.53
C ARG A 67 -8.59 -11.49 18.84
N ASN A 68 -7.78 -10.44 18.81
CA ASN A 68 -6.34 -10.54 19.09
C ASN A 68 -6.11 -10.98 20.55
N LYS A 69 -6.89 -10.46 21.51
CA LYS A 69 -6.90 -10.93 22.91
C LYS A 69 -7.25 -12.42 23.02
N MET A 70 -8.34 -12.88 22.38
CA MET A 70 -8.70 -14.31 22.36
C MET A 70 -7.66 -15.19 21.65
N ASN A 71 -6.99 -14.68 20.61
CA ASN A 71 -5.92 -15.41 19.94
C ASN A 71 -4.73 -15.62 20.88
N SER A 72 -4.37 -14.63 21.71
CA SER A 72 -3.26 -14.72 22.68
C SER A 72 -3.49 -15.77 23.77
N TYR A 73 -4.75 -16.03 24.16
CA TYR A 73 -5.09 -17.08 25.12
C TYR A 73 -5.42 -18.43 24.45
N ARG A 74 -5.44 -18.52 23.12
CA ARG A 74 -5.82 -19.77 22.45
C ARG A 74 -4.66 -20.77 22.56
N PRO A 75 -4.90 -21.98 23.08
CA PRO A 75 -3.87 -23.01 23.15
C PRO A 75 -3.41 -23.43 21.75
N ARG A 76 -2.15 -23.84 21.64
CA ARG A 76 -1.63 -24.51 20.43
C ARG A 76 -2.33 -25.87 20.32
N PHE A 77 -3.13 -26.07 19.27
CA PHE A 77 -3.84 -27.33 19.03
C PHE A 77 -2.90 -28.38 18.44
N ILE A 78 -2.26 -29.13 19.32
CA ILE A 78 -1.19 -30.06 19.02
C ILE A 78 -1.69 -31.51 19.13
N ARG A 79 -1.10 -32.45 18.39
CA ARG A 79 -1.38 -33.89 18.49
C ARG A 79 -0.91 -34.46 19.84
N MET A 80 -1.63 -35.44 20.36
CA MET A 80 -1.17 -36.17 21.55
C MET A 80 0.24 -36.76 21.33
N ASN A 81 1.15 -36.46 22.26
CA ASN A 81 2.54 -36.92 22.34
C ASN A 81 3.51 -36.41 21.26
N SER A 82 3.18 -35.42 20.42
CA SER A 82 4.17 -34.89 19.44
C SER A 82 5.35 -34.19 20.11
N TRP A 83 5.10 -33.48 21.22
CA TRP A 83 6.15 -32.88 22.05
C TRP A 83 7.13 -33.88 22.68
N TYR A 84 6.80 -35.18 22.69
CA TYR A 84 7.64 -36.25 23.23
C TYR A 84 8.24 -37.14 22.13
N LEU A 85 7.51 -37.36 21.02
CA LEU A 85 7.89 -38.31 19.98
C LEU A 85 8.21 -37.57 18.68
N LYS A 86 9.51 -37.42 18.37
CA LYS A 86 10.01 -36.74 17.15
C LYS A 86 9.40 -37.24 15.83
N ARG A 87 8.91 -38.50 15.78
CA ARG A 87 8.19 -39.09 14.63
C ARG A 87 6.76 -38.56 14.43
N LEU A 88 6.25 -37.74 15.34
CA LEU A 88 4.90 -37.17 15.31
C LEU A 88 5.01 -35.66 15.12
N GLU A 89 4.44 -35.16 14.03
CA GLU A 89 4.36 -33.73 13.75
C GLU A 89 3.40 -32.99 14.71
N ASP A 90 3.66 -31.70 14.93
CA ASP A 90 2.81 -30.77 15.69
C ASP A 90 1.53 -30.33 14.94
N VAL A 91 0.88 -31.28 14.25
CA VAL A 91 -0.35 -31.07 13.47
C VAL A 91 -1.55 -31.65 14.21
N TRP A 92 -2.63 -30.86 14.37
CA TRP A 92 -3.86 -31.36 15.01
C TRP A 92 -4.40 -32.62 14.31
N ARG A 93 -4.71 -33.65 15.11
CA ARG A 93 -5.42 -34.86 14.68
C ARG A 93 -6.51 -35.16 15.71
N SER A 94 -7.70 -35.56 15.25
CA SER A 94 -8.83 -35.85 16.14
C SER A 94 -8.47 -36.94 17.17
N PRO A 95 -8.63 -36.71 18.48
CA PRO A 95 -8.25 -37.65 19.52
C PRO A 95 -9.24 -38.81 19.68
N ASN A 96 -10.35 -38.81 18.93
CA ASN A 96 -11.51 -39.69 19.14
C ASN A 96 -11.23 -41.20 18.89
N ARG A 97 -10.15 -41.58 18.19
CA ARG A 97 -9.86 -42.98 17.83
C ARG A 97 -9.56 -43.89 19.03
N SER A 98 -9.05 -43.36 20.13
CA SER A 98 -8.63 -44.15 21.30
C SER A 98 -9.38 -43.71 22.56
N LEU A 99 -9.87 -44.69 23.31
CA LEU A 99 -10.59 -44.46 24.57
C LEU A 99 -9.67 -43.79 25.61
N ASP A 100 -8.41 -44.23 25.72
CA ASP A 100 -7.43 -43.76 26.71
C ASP A 100 -6.70 -42.46 26.33
N ASN A 101 -7.17 -41.79 25.28
CA ASN A 101 -6.60 -40.53 24.84
C ASN A 101 -6.92 -39.41 25.84
N LYS A 102 -5.87 -38.84 26.44
CA LYS A 102 -5.99 -37.85 27.52
C LYS A 102 -6.54 -36.51 27.04
N ILE A 103 -6.37 -36.18 25.74
CA ILE A 103 -7.00 -35.03 25.08
C ILE A 103 -8.49 -35.30 24.82
N ARG A 104 -8.88 -36.55 24.48
CA ARG A 104 -10.30 -36.94 24.34
C ARG A 104 -11.06 -36.78 25.66
N LEU A 105 -10.40 -37.17 26.75
CA LEU A 105 -10.88 -37.08 28.14
C LEU A 105 -10.67 -35.69 28.78
N GLU A 106 -10.06 -34.74 28.07
CA GLU A 106 -9.80 -33.36 28.53
C GLU A 106 -9.07 -33.26 29.88
N LYS A 107 -8.15 -34.20 30.17
CA LYS A 107 -7.38 -34.20 31.43
C LYS A 107 -6.43 -33.01 31.51
N LYS A 108 -6.43 -32.30 32.66
CA LYS A 108 -5.49 -31.21 32.98
C LYS A 108 -4.04 -31.65 32.75
N GLY A 109 -3.22 -30.77 32.16
CA GLY A 109 -1.83 -31.04 31.80
C GLY A 109 -1.62 -31.53 30.36
N TYR A 110 -2.66 -31.97 29.66
CA TYR A 110 -2.61 -32.29 28.23
C TYR A 110 -3.17 -31.11 27.40
N PRO A 111 -2.81 -30.99 26.09
CA PRO A 111 -3.34 -29.93 25.23
C PRO A 111 -4.87 -29.97 25.14
N ALA A 112 -5.48 -28.79 24.99
CA ALA A 112 -6.92 -28.67 24.90
C ALA A 112 -7.47 -29.27 23.60
N LYS A 113 -8.64 -29.91 23.70
CA LYS A 113 -9.40 -30.43 22.55
C LYS A 113 -9.99 -29.27 21.74
N VAL A 114 -9.93 -29.34 20.41
CA VAL A 114 -10.60 -28.37 19.53
C VAL A 114 -12.12 -28.39 19.74
N LYS A 115 -12.71 -27.21 19.98
CA LYS A 115 -14.15 -26.96 20.17
C LYS A 115 -14.60 -25.72 19.41
N VAL A 116 -15.88 -25.64 19.07
CA VAL A 116 -16.47 -24.46 18.37
C VAL A 116 -16.30 -23.17 19.17
N GLY A 117 -16.32 -23.24 20.51
CA GLY A 117 -16.17 -22.08 21.40
C GLY A 117 -14.83 -21.32 21.29
N TYR A 118 -13.78 -21.91 20.70
CA TYR A 118 -12.51 -21.19 20.47
C TYR A 118 -12.54 -20.23 19.28
N ARG A 119 -13.65 -20.19 18.52
CA ARG A 119 -13.80 -19.44 17.27
C ARG A 119 -13.96 -17.93 17.56
N GLY A 120 -13.11 -17.10 16.96
CA GLY A 120 -13.23 -15.64 17.05
C GLY A 120 -14.47 -15.06 16.34
N PRO A 121 -14.78 -13.76 16.53
CA PRO A 121 -16.00 -13.12 16.03
C PRO A 121 -16.10 -13.19 14.51
N LYS A 122 -17.33 -13.31 13.96
CA LYS A 122 -17.53 -13.59 12.52
C LYS A 122 -16.97 -12.49 11.61
N ALA A 123 -17.22 -11.21 11.92
CA ALA A 123 -16.85 -10.08 11.08
C ALA A 123 -15.34 -9.92 10.84
N VAL A 124 -14.51 -10.16 11.87
CA VAL A 124 -13.04 -9.95 11.84
C VAL A 124 -12.22 -11.24 11.67
N ARG A 125 -12.88 -12.35 11.32
CA ARG A 125 -12.24 -13.65 11.10
C ARG A 125 -11.55 -13.65 9.74
N GLY A 126 -10.26 -13.97 9.72
CA GLY A 126 -9.46 -13.96 8.48
C GLY A 126 -8.84 -12.61 8.09
N MET A 127 -9.16 -11.51 8.80
CA MET A 127 -8.44 -10.24 8.62
C MET A 127 -6.98 -10.34 9.06
N HIS A 128 -6.08 -9.65 8.37
CA HIS A 128 -4.69 -9.44 8.80
C HIS A 128 -4.66 -8.71 10.16
N PRO A 129 -3.64 -8.91 11.04
CA PRO A 129 -3.55 -8.20 12.32
C PRO A 129 -3.55 -6.67 12.20
N SER A 130 -3.13 -6.10 11.05
CA SER A 130 -3.20 -4.65 10.80
C SER A 130 -4.61 -4.13 10.49
N GLY A 131 -5.60 -5.01 10.25
CA GLY A 131 -6.99 -4.65 9.97
C GLY A 131 -7.49 -4.91 8.54
N PHE A 132 -6.60 -5.05 7.56
CA PHE A 132 -6.99 -5.32 6.17
C PHE A 132 -7.54 -6.74 5.97
N ARG A 133 -8.40 -6.91 4.96
CA ARG A 133 -8.72 -8.23 4.39
C ARG A 133 -7.66 -8.60 3.36
N GLU A 134 -7.11 -9.80 3.46
CA GLU A 134 -6.05 -10.26 2.56
C GLU A 134 -6.64 -10.76 1.23
N VAL A 135 -6.07 -10.31 0.11
CA VAL A 135 -6.36 -10.81 -1.24
C VAL A 135 -5.08 -11.44 -1.79
N LEU A 136 -5.16 -12.71 -2.23
CA LEU A 136 -4.04 -13.41 -2.86
C LEU A 136 -4.02 -13.10 -4.36
N VAL A 137 -2.93 -12.52 -4.85
CA VAL A 137 -2.81 -12.00 -6.22
C VAL A 137 -1.71 -12.71 -7.00
N TYR A 138 -1.97 -12.98 -8.27
CA TYR A 138 -1.10 -13.69 -9.21
C TYR A 138 -0.69 -12.84 -10.44
N ASN A 139 -1.45 -11.80 -10.79
CA ASN A 139 -1.21 -10.92 -11.94
C ASN A 139 -1.66 -9.47 -11.66
N ALA A 140 -1.31 -8.53 -12.54
CA ALA A 140 -1.63 -7.12 -12.38
C ALA A 140 -3.11 -6.77 -12.66
N SER A 141 -3.86 -7.61 -13.39
CA SER A 141 -5.29 -7.40 -13.65
C SER A 141 -6.15 -7.64 -12.42
N GLN A 142 -5.76 -8.59 -11.55
CA GLN A 142 -6.44 -8.89 -10.28
C GLN A 142 -6.35 -7.76 -9.22
N LEU A 143 -5.67 -6.65 -9.54
CA LEU A 143 -5.62 -5.46 -8.69
C LEU A 143 -6.80 -4.50 -8.94
N GLU A 144 -7.42 -4.58 -10.11
CA GLU A 144 -8.51 -3.70 -10.52
C GLU A 144 -9.76 -3.95 -9.66
N GLY A 145 -10.43 -2.87 -9.25
CA GLY A 145 -11.63 -2.94 -8.41
C GLY A 145 -11.41 -3.26 -6.92
N LEU A 146 -10.15 -3.40 -6.46
CA LEU A 146 -9.85 -3.56 -5.03
C LEU A 146 -9.86 -2.20 -4.30
N ASP A 147 -10.69 -2.09 -3.27
CA ASP A 147 -10.74 -0.92 -2.37
C ASP A 147 -9.49 -0.83 -1.47
N PRO A 148 -8.61 0.20 -1.63
CA PRO A 148 -7.39 0.35 -0.86
C PRO A 148 -7.60 0.56 0.64
N SER A 149 -8.80 0.98 1.06
CA SER A 149 -9.14 1.20 2.46
C SER A 149 -9.47 -0.10 3.20
N LYS A 150 -9.89 -1.15 2.47
CA LYS A 150 -10.39 -2.41 3.06
C LYS A 150 -9.49 -3.61 2.79
N TYR A 151 -8.83 -3.64 1.63
CA TYR A 151 -8.05 -4.78 1.17
C TYR A 151 -6.55 -4.53 1.19
N ALA A 152 -5.79 -5.59 1.44
CA ALA A 152 -4.34 -5.62 1.26
C ALA A 152 -3.95 -6.85 0.43
N ILE A 153 -2.99 -6.65 -0.46
CA ILE A 153 -2.49 -7.65 -1.39
C ILE A 153 -1.44 -8.51 -0.69
N ARG A 154 -1.57 -9.83 -0.82
CA ARG A 154 -0.44 -10.76 -0.73
C ARG A 154 -0.15 -11.28 -2.13
N ILE A 155 1.05 -11.01 -2.64
CA ILE A 155 1.48 -11.56 -3.93
C ILE A 155 1.82 -13.04 -3.71
N SER A 156 1.31 -13.93 -4.56
CA SER A 156 1.61 -15.36 -4.47
C SER A 156 3.12 -15.65 -4.62
N SER A 157 3.62 -16.67 -3.93
CA SER A 157 5.03 -17.10 -4.01
C SER A 157 5.43 -17.65 -5.37
N THR A 158 4.45 -18.08 -6.18
CA THR A 158 4.66 -18.58 -7.56
C THR A 158 4.98 -17.45 -8.56
N VAL A 159 4.76 -16.18 -8.20
CA VAL A 159 4.98 -15.05 -9.11
C VAL A 159 6.47 -14.69 -9.18
N GLY A 160 7.08 -14.87 -10.34
CA GLY A 160 8.48 -14.51 -10.60
C GLY A 160 8.76 -12.99 -10.60
N ARG A 161 10.02 -12.61 -10.40
CA ARG A 161 10.47 -11.21 -10.18
C ARG A 161 9.88 -10.18 -11.16
N ARG A 162 9.93 -10.46 -12.47
CA ARG A 162 9.39 -9.57 -13.51
C ARG A 162 7.92 -9.21 -13.28
N LYS A 163 7.04 -10.22 -13.16
CA LYS A 163 5.60 -10.02 -12.87
C LYS A 163 5.37 -9.39 -11.49
N ARG A 164 6.25 -9.63 -10.50
CA ARG A 164 6.18 -8.93 -9.20
C ARG A 164 6.42 -7.42 -9.37
N GLY A 165 7.38 -7.01 -10.20
CA GLY A 165 7.60 -5.60 -10.52
C GLY A 165 6.37 -4.93 -11.15
N GLU A 166 5.78 -5.57 -12.17
CA GLU A 166 4.53 -5.14 -12.82
C GLU A 166 3.38 -4.98 -11.79
N ILE A 167 3.20 -5.95 -10.88
CA ILE A 167 2.19 -5.90 -9.81
C ILE A 167 2.49 -4.80 -8.78
N ILE A 168 3.76 -4.57 -8.42
CA ILE A 168 4.16 -3.56 -7.43
C ILE A 168 3.89 -2.15 -7.97
N LYS A 169 4.30 -1.84 -9.21
CA LYS A 169 4.07 -0.53 -9.85
C LYS A 169 2.57 -0.20 -9.86
N LYS A 170 1.75 -1.09 -10.41
CA LYS A 170 0.29 -0.91 -10.45
C LYS A 170 -0.39 -0.88 -9.08
N ALA A 171 0.11 -1.63 -8.10
CA ALA A 171 -0.41 -1.54 -6.74
C ALA A 171 -0.05 -0.23 -6.04
N MET A 172 1.09 0.40 -6.39
CA MET A 172 1.47 1.72 -5.90
C MET A 172 0.61 2.82 -6.55
N GLU A 173 0.38 2.75 -7.88
CA GLU A 173 -0.56 3.62 -8.61
C GLU A 173 -1.97 3.60 -7.99
N LEU A 174 -2.48 2.40 -7.68
CA LEU A 174 -3.79 2.20 -7.02
C LEU A 174 -3.78 2.46 -5.51
N GLY A 175 -2.63 2.82 -4.91
CA GLY A 175 -2.50 3.08 -3.47
C GLY A 175 -2.75 1.86 -2.57
N LEU A 176 -2.67 0.64 -3.10
CA LEU A 176 -2.97 -0.61 -2.37
C LEU A 176 -1.82 -1.03 -1.44
N ARG A 177 -2.18 -1.57 -0.26
CA ARG A 177 -1.15 -2.14 0.64
C ARG A 177 -0.67 -3.50 0.14
N ILE A 178 0.65 -3.66 -0.05
CA ILE A 178 1.27 -4.97 -0.23
C ILE A 178 1.75 -5.49 1.14
N LEU A 179 1.56 -6.78 1.42
CA LEU A 179 1.95 -7.41 2.69
C LEU A 179 3.34 -8.07 2.64
N ASN A 180 3.79 -8.49 1.46
CA ASN A 180 5.05 -9.22 1.24
C ASN A 180 5.92 -8.56 0.16
N LEU A 181 6.39 -7.33 0.43
CA LEU A 181 7.32 -6.61 -0.46
C LEU A 181 8.70 -7.29 -0.53
N GLY A 182 9.16 -7.85 0.59
CA GLY A 182 10.50 -8.47 0.70
C GLY A 182 10.79 -9.50 -0.39
N GLY A 183 11.95 -9.37 -1.03
CA GLY A 183 12.41 -10.24 -2.12
C GLY A 183 12.34 -9.64 -3.52
N ALA A 184 11.73 -8.46 -3.68
CA ALA A 184 12.04 -7.56 -4.79
C ALA A 184 13.11 -6.58 -4.31
N GLY A 185 14.33 -6.68 -4.87
CA GLY A 185 15.25 -5.54 -4.84
C GLY A 185 14.64 -4.45 -5.72
N TYR A 186 14.74 -3.21 -5.25
CA TYR A 186 14.43 -2.05 -6.06
C TYR A 186 15.72 -1.67 -6.80
N GLU A 187 15.70 -1.87 -8.11
CA GLU A 187 16.48 -1.09 -9.08
C GLU A 187 15.46 -0.10 -9.69
#